data_AF-A0A957NYE6-F1
#
_entry.id   AF-A0A957NYE6-F1
#
_cell.length_a   1.000
_cell.length_b   1.000
_cell.length_c   1.000
_cell.angle_alpha   90.00
_cell.angle_beta   90.00
_cell.angle_gamma   90.00
#
_symmetry.space_group_name_H-M   'P 1'
#
loop_
_entity.id
_entity.type
_entity.pdbx_description
1 polymer ?
#
loop_
_entity_poly.entity_id
_entity_poly.type
_entity_poly.pdbx_seq_one_letter_code
_entity_poly.pdbx_strand_id
1 'polypeptide(L)'
;MTNPYADLEIRILNQTGAGYPLELTLNDEQEFSGGQLDPGFLPWVPTANPAADGQRLFDWLLGHAKMKAAWAEVRGQFAQRRLRLRIDADAPELHAIPWELLREVAEDAAPYDLAATTATPFSRYLAGRWQPGSPILQRPIRVLVAIANPQNLSDFGLQAIDVAAEWTALQNALVGLDVELIQLPQPCTLAAVEDALKKGVHVLHFIGHGVYRAQQQDAALYLADDANRVQPVVDA
;
A
#
# COMPACT_ATOMS: atom_id res chain seq x y z
N MET A 1 -23.12 14.25 -12.58
CA MET A 1 -21.71 14.52 -12.87
C MET A 1 -21.06 13.17 -13.10
N THR A 2 -20.54 12.89 -14.29
CA THR A 2 -19.85 11.62 -14.56
C THR A 2 -18.57 11.56 -13.72
N ASN A 3 -18.45 10.57 -12.85
CA ASN A 3 -17.23 10.36 -12.07
C ASN A 3 -16.07 10.15 -13.08
N PRO A 4 -14.99 10.95 -13.05
CA PRO A 4 -13.93 10.86 -14.05
C PRO A 4 -13.12 9.55 -13.96
N TYR A 5 -13.30 8.80 -12.88
CA TYR A 5 -12.68 7.51 -12.65
C TYR A 5 -13.71 6.53 -12.04
N ALA A 6 -13.42 5.23 -12.13
CA ALA A 6 -14.12 4.22 -11.36
C ALA A 6 -13.47 4.06 -9.98
N ASP A 7 -14.25 4.05 -8.92
CA ASP A 7 -13.79 3.56 -7.62
C ASP A 7 -14.16 2.06 -7.51
N LEU A 8 -13.17 1.17 -7.49
CA LEU A 8 -13.38 -0.28 -7.43
C LEU A 8 -12.86 -0.81 -6.10
N GLU A 9 -13.77 -1.21 -5.21
CA GLU A 9 -13.43 -2.03 -4.06
C GLU A 9 -13.32 -3.50 -4.49
N ILE A 10 -12.22 -4.14 -4.10
CA ILE A 10 -11.97 -5.57 -4.23
C ILE A 10 -12.02 -6.11 -2.81
N ARG A 11 -13.05 -6.87 -2.46
CA ARG A 11 -13.23 -7.39 -1.11
C ARG A 11 -13.06 -8.91 -1.09
N ILE A 12 -12.08 -9.37 -0.33
CA ILE A 12 -11.88 -10.78 -0.02
C ILE A 12 -12.52 -11.06 1.33
N LEU A 13 -13.53 -11.92 1.33
CA LEU A 13 -14.28 -12.29 2.52
C LEU A 13 -13.58 -13.42 3.27
N ASN A 14 -14.01 -13.64 4.51
CA ASN A 14 -13.58 -14.76 5.33
C ASN A 14 -13.66 -16.09 4.57
N GLN A 15 -12.72 -17.00 4.84
CA GLN A 15 -12.71 -18.31 4.21
C GLN A 15 -14.02 -19.06 4.55
N THR A 16 -14.68 -19.59 3.53
CA THR A 16 -15.87 -20.43 3.69
C THR A 16 -15.73 -21.67 2.81
N GLY A 17 -16.05 -22.85 3.35
CA GLY A 17 -16.09 -24.11 2.60
C GLY A 17 -14.93 -24.32 1.62
N ALA A 18 -15.15 -23.94 0.35
CA ALA A 18 -14.28 -24.13 -0.80
C ALA A 18 -13.20 -23.04 -1.04
N GLY A 19 -13.05 -22.00 -0.19
CA GLY A 19 -12.00 -20.97 -0.34
C GLY A 19 -12.40 -19.58 0.19
N TYR A 20 -11.82 -18.51 -0.37
CA TYR A 20 -12.20 -17.14 -0.01
C TYR A 20 -13.19 -16.58 -1.02
N PRO A 21 -14.43 -16.23 -0.63
CA PRO A 21 -15.33 -15.49 -1.52
C PRO A 21 -14.73 -14.14 -1.89
N LEU A 22 -14.97 -13.72 -3.13
CA LEU A 22 -14.50 -12.46 -3.68
C LEU A 22 -15.67 -11.67 -4.27
N GLU A 23 -15.71 -10.40 -3.89
CA GLU A 23 -16.67 -9.41 -4.35
C GLU A 23 -15.94 -8.19 -4.93
N LEU A 24 -16.50 -7.61 -5.98
CA LEU A 24 -16.07 -6.33 -6.52
C LEU A 24 -17.22 -5.33 -6.39
N THR A 25 -16.97 -4.15 -5.84
CA THR A 25 -17.97 -3.08 -5.75
C THR A 25 -17.50 -1.87 -6.54
N LEU A 26 -18.22 -1.53 -7.60
CA LEU A 26 -17.96 -0.38 -8.47
C LEU A 26 -18.77 0.83 -7.99
N ASN A 27 -18.07 1.93 -7.71
CA ASN A 27 -18.60 3.23 -7.28
C ASN A 27 -19.54 3.15 -6.07
N ASP A 28 -19.36 2.17 -5.19
CA ASP A 28 -20.25 1.87 -4.06
C ASP A 28 -21.73 1.62 -4.49
N GLU A 29 -21.97 1.29 -5.76
CA GLU A 29 -23.29 1.16 -6.38
C GLU A 29 -23.53 -0.24 -6.97
N GLN A 30 -22.62 -0.71 -7.83
CA GLN A 30 -22.77 -1.98 -8.54
C GLN A 30 -21.85 -3.04 -7.95
N GLU A 31 -22.44 -4.12 -7.44
CA GLU A 31 -21.71 -5.25 -6.89
C GLU A 31 -21.63 -6.41 -7.88
N PHE A 32 -20.43 -6.97 -8.02
CA PHE A 32 -20.17 -8.22 -8.73
C PHE A 32 -19.75 -9.28 -7.71
N SER A 33 -20.58 -10.29 -7.51
CA SER A 33 -20.38 -11.33 -6.50
C SER A 33 -20.24 -12.73 -7.10
N GLY A 34 -19.88 -13.69 -6.23
CA GLY A 34 -19.69 -15.09 -6.60
C GLY A 34 -18.34 -15.37 -7.24
N GLY A 35 -17.32 -14.54 -6.98
CA GLY A 35 -15.92 -14.94 -7.11
C GLY A 35 -15.51 -15.86 -5.97
N GLN A 36 -14.54 -16.73 -6.23
CA GLN A 36 -13.98 -17.64 -5.23
C GLN A 36 -12.48 -17.78 -5.49
N LEU A 37 -11.67 -17.53 -4.47
CA LEU A 37 -10.21 -17.69 -4.51
C LEU A 37 -9.81 -19.02 -3.90
N ASP A 38 -8.91 -19.72 -4.60
CA ASP A 38 -8.35 -20.99 -4.16
C ASP A 38 -7.42 -20.77 -2.95
N PRO A 39 -7.70 -21.38 -1.78
CA PRO A 39 -6.84 -21.26 -0.62
C PRO A 39 -5.48 -21.95 -0.79
N GLY A 40 -5.35 -22.88 -1.76
CA GLY A 40 -4.08 -23.54 -2.10
C GLY A 40 -3.01 -22.61 -2.67
N PHE A 41 -3.36 -21.35 -2.95
CA PHE A 41 -2.41 -20.30 -3.29
C PHE A 41 -1.50 -19.88 -2.13
N LEU A 42 -1.88 -20.24 -0.91
CA LEU A 42 -1.11 -19.99 0.30
C LEU A 42 -0.35 -21.25 0.76
N PRO A 43 0.83 -21.10 1.39
CA PRO A 43 1.53 -19.84 1.62
C PRO A 43 2.09 -19.23 0.33
N TRP A 44 2.11 -17.90 0.25
CA TRP A 44 2.74 -17.21 -0.87
C TRP A 44 4.26 -17.45 -0.86
N VAL A 45 4.79 -17.93 -1.99
CA VAL A 45 6.23 -18.11 -2.19
C VAL A 45 6.66 -17.25 -3.39
N PRO A 46 7.42 -16.16 -3.15
CA PRO A 46 7.93 -15.34 -4.25
C PRO A 46 8.96 -16.10 -5.06
N THR A 47 9.03 -15.82 -6.35
CA THR A 47 10.08 -16.29 -7.25
C THR A 47 11.13 -15.20 -7.46
N ALA A 48 12.19 -15.52 -8.20
CA ALA A 48 13.18 -14.51 -8.61
C ALA A 48 12.66 -13.55 -9.70
N ASN A 49 11.39 -13.68 -10.13
CA ASN A 49 10.79 -12.86 -11.18
C ASN A 49 9.51 -12.17 -10.68
N PRO A 50 9.62 -10.94 -10.14
CA PRO A 50 8.48 -10.19 -9.61
C PRO A 50 7.38 -9.93 -10.64
N ALA A 51 7.72 -9.81 -11.93
CA ALA A 51 6.71 -9.62 -12.97
C ALA A 51 5.87 -10.88 -13.20
N ALA A 52 6.50 -12.06 -13.17
CA ALA A 52 5.78 -13.33 -13.27
C ALA A 52 4.95 -13.62 -12.01
N ASP A 53 5.48 -13.28 -10.84
CA ASP A 53 4.74 -13.33 -9.58
C ASP A 53 3.50 -12.43 -9.62
N GLY A 54 3.67 -11.21 -10.13
CA GLY A 54 2.59 -10.24 -10.30
C GLY A 54 1.47 -10.71 -11.21
N GLN A 55 1.83 -11.35 -12.34
CA GLN A 55 0.88 -11.96 -13.25
C GLN A 55 0.15 -13.14 -12.58
N ARG A 56 0.89 -14.04 -11.91
CA ARG A 56 0.30 -15.16 -11.17
C ARG A 56 -0.69 -14.69 -10.11
N LEU A 57 -0.37 -13.58 -9.44
CA LEU A 57 -1.26 -12.96 -8.45
C LEU A 57 -2.52 -12.39 -9.09
N PHE A 58 -2.39 -11.69 -10.22
CA PHE A 58 -3.53 -11.18 -10.98
C PHE A 58 -4.44 -12.31 -11.45
N ASP A 59 -3.87 -13.37 -12.02
CA ASP A 59 -4.60 -14.53 -12.52
C ASP A 59 -5.32 -15.28 -11.39
N TRP A 60 -4.72 -15.37 -10.20
CA TRP A 60 -5.41 -15.94 -9.05
C TRP A 60 -6.56 -15.05 -8.54
N LEU A 61 -6.33 -13.74 -8.42
CA LEU A 61 -7.33 -12.80 -7.89
C LEU A 61 -8.53 -12.63 -8.84
N LEU A 62 -8.27 -12.45 -10.14
CA LEU A 62 -9.27 -12.06 -11.14
C LEU A 62 -9.50 -13.11 -12.23
N GLY A 63 -8.92 -14.31 -12.10
CA GLY A 63 -9.08 -15.38 -13.08
C GLY A 63 -10.42 -16.13 -13.01
N HIS A 64 -11.13 -16.06 -11.88
CA HIS A 64 -12.48 -16.63 -11.78
C HIS A 64 -13.40 -16.00 -12.83
N ALA A 65 -14.15 -16.82 -13.59
CA ALA A 65 -14.85 -16.37 -14.81
C ALA A 65 -15.73 -15.12 -14.60
N LYS A 66 -16.46 -15.05 -13.48
CA LYS A 66 -17.28 -13.87 -13.12
C LYS A 66 -16.44 -12.63 -12.82
N MET A 67 -15.32 -12.78 -12.11
CA MET A 67 -14.43 -11.68 -11.73
C MET A 67 -13.68 -11.16 -12.95
N LYS A 68 -13.24 -12.07 -13.83
CA LYS A 68 -12.63 -11.72 -15.12
C LYS A 68 -13.58 -10.90 -15.99
N ALA A 69 -14.85 -11.31 -16.08
CA ALA A 69 -15.86 -10.57 -16.84
C ALA A 69 -16.13 -9.19 -16.24
N ALA A 70 -16.33 -9.10 -14.92
CA ALA A 70 -16.52 -7.84 -14.22
C ALA A 70 -15.32 -6.89 -14.39
N TRP A 71 -14.10 -7.40 -14.24
CA TRP A 71 -12.88 -6.63 -14.47
C TRP A 71 -12.78 -6.09 -15.90
N ALA A 72 -13.06 -6.94 -16.91
CA ALA A 72 -13.06 -6.53 -18.30
C ALA A 72 -14.11 -5.45 -18.60
N GLU A 73 -15.29 -5.55 -17.98
CA GLU A 73 -16.33 -4.53 -18.07
C GLU A 73 -15.85 -3.19 -17.49
N VAL A 74 -15.33 -3.17 -16.26
CA VAL A 74 -14.84 -1.95 -15.60
C VAL A 74 -13.68 -1.33 -16.38
N ARG A 75 -12.71 -2.14 -16.84
CA ARG A 75 -11.55 -1.62 -17.59
C ARG A 75 -11.96 -1.02 -18.95
N GLY A 76 -12.99 -1.57 -19.59
CA GLY A 76 -13.48 -1.09 -20.89
C GLY A 76 -14.25 0.23 -20.78
N GLN A 77 -14.88 0.48 -19.63
CA GLN A 77 -15.68 1.69 -19.40
C GLN A 77 -14.85 2.85 -18.83
N PHE A 78 -13.85 2.57 -18.00
CA PHE A 78 -13.12 3.61 -17.26
C PHE A 78 -11.63 3.51 -17.51
N ALA A 79 -11.02 4.56 -18.06
CA ALA A 79 -9.56 4.61 -18.26
C ALA A 79 -8.77 4.76 -16.94
N GLN A 80 -9.34 5.48 -15.97
CA GLN A 80 -8.79 5.66 -14.63
C GLN A 80 -9.63 4.91 -13.61
N ARG A 81 -8.99 4.16 -12.71
CA ARG A 81 -9.67 3.29 -11.74
C ARG A 81 -8.94 3.33 -10.40
N ARG A 82 -9.55 3.84 -9.34
CA ARG A 82 -9.00 3.72 -7.99
C ARG A 82 -9.29 2.31 -7.48
N LEU A 83 -8.24 1.58 -7.10
CA LEU A 83 -8.36 0.20 -6.63
C LEU A 83 -8.21 0.16 -5.11
N ARG A 84 -9.19 -0.41 -4.42
CA ARG A 84 -9.20 -0.53 -2.95
C ARG A 84 -9.32 -2.01 -2.58
N LEU A 85 -8.25 -2.60 -2.06
CA LEU A 85 -8.28 -3.96 -1.56
C LEU A 85 -8.70 -3.98 -0.09
N ARG A 86 -9.77 -4.70 0.20
CA ARG A 86 -10.26 -5.00 1.54
C ARG A 86 -10.18 -6.50 1.79
N ILE A 87 -9.60 -6.88 2.91
CA ILE A 87 -9.52 -8.27 3.38
C ILE A 87 -10.26 -8.31 4.70
N ASP A 88 -11.21 -9.23 4.84
CA ASP A 88 -11.95 -9.40 6.08
C ASP A 88 -11.05 -9.98 7.19
N ALA A 89 -11.41 -9.69 8.44
CA ALA A 89 -10.50 -9.84 9.60
C ALA A 89 -10.04 -11.28 9.88
N ASP A 90 -10.81 -12.30 9.46
CA ASP A 90 -10.48 -13.70 9.72
C ASP A 90 -9.67 -14.34 8.57
N ALA A 91 -9.07 -13.53 7.69
CA ALA A 91 -8.11 -13.97 6.68
C ALA A 91 -6.76 -13.20 6.75
N PRO A 92 -6.13 -13.06 7.93
CA PRO A 92 -4.95 -12.21 8.12
C PRO A 92 -3.73 -12.64 7.28
N GLU A 93 -3.61 -13.93 6.95
CA GLU A 93 -2.56 -14.48 6.10
C GLU A 93 -2.53 -13.88 4.69
N LEU A 94 -3.65 -13.37 4.18
CA LEU A 94 -3.73 -12.69 2.89
C LEU A 94 -3.04 -11.31 2.91
N HIS A 95 -2.79 -10.73 4.09
CA HIS A 95 -1.98 -9.52 4.19
C HIS A 95 -0.48 -9.76 3.92
N ALA A 96 -0.02 -11.02 3.93
CA ALA A 96 1.37 -11.33 3.60
C ALA A 96 1.65 -11.36 2.08
N ILE A 97 0.60 -11.37 1.25
CA ILE A 97 0.72 -11.33 -0.20
C ILE A 97 1.22 -9.94 -0.66
N PRO A 98 2.18 -9.86 -1.60
CA PRO A 98 2.70 -8.61 -2.13
C PRO A 98 1.75 -8.04 -3.19
N TRP A 99 0.62 -7.49 -2.76
CA TRP A 99 -0.43 -6.96 -3.63
C TRP A 99 0.05 -5.86 -4.57
N GLU A 100 1.11 -5.15 -4.20
CA GLU A 100 1.82 -4.18 -5.03
C GLU A 100 2.39 -4.77 -6.34
N LEU A 101 2.56 -6.09 -6.42
CA LEU A 101 3.00 -6.77 -7.63
C LEU A 101 1.86 -7.01 -8.63
N LEU A 102 0.59 -6.74 -8.32
CA LEU A 102 -0.54 -7.00 -9.21
C LEU A 102 -0.28 -6.49 -10.63
N ARG A 103 -0.12 -7.42 -11.57
CA ARG A 103 0.26 -7.12 -12.95
C ARG A 103 -0.65 -7.84 -13.91
N GLU A 104 -1.32 -7.07 -14.75
CA GLU A 104 -2.15 -7.60 -15.81
C GLU A 104 -1.30 -7.85 -17.06
N VAL A 105 -1.45 -9.02 -17.67
CA VAL A 105 -0.85 -9.36 -18.96
C VAL A 105 -1.97 -9.82 -19.88
N ALA A 106 -2.14 -9.15 -21.02
CA ALA A 106 -3.08 -9.54 -22.06
C ALA A 106 -2.33 -9.82 -23.36
N GLU A 107 -2.83 -10.74 -24.19
CA GLU A 107 -2.14 -11.19 -25.41
C GLU A 107 -1.83 -10.04 -26.39
N ASP A 108 -2.74 -9.06 -26.50
CA ASP A 108 -2.65 -7.94 -27.45
C ASP A 108 -2.34 -6.58 -26.80
N ALA A 109 -1.84 -6.57 -25.55
CA ALA A 109 -1.51 -5.32 -24.86
C ALA A 109 -0.19 -5.40 -24.09
N ALA A 110 0.47 -4.25 -23.92
CA ALA A 110 1.62 -4.16 -23.03
C ALA A 110 1.20 -4.55 -21.61
N PRO A 111 2.05 -5.29 -20.87
CA PRO A 111 1.79 -5.59 -19.47
C PRO A 111 1.56 -4.32 -18.65
N TYR A 112 0.69 -4.40 -17.66
CA TYR A 112 0.19 -3.25 -16.92
C TYR A 112 0.24 -3.49 -15.41
N ASP A 113 1.10 -2.75 -14.71
CA ASP A 113 1.31 -2.84 -13.26
C ASP A 113 0.22 -2.10 -12.50
N LEU A 114 -0.87 -2.81 -12.17
CA LEU A 114 -2.08 -2.21 -11.61
C LEU A 114 -1.84 -1.45 -10.31
N ALA A 115 -0.93 -1.91 -9.46
CA ALA A 115 -0.66 -1.26 -8.19
C ALA A 115 0.47 -0.22 -8.23
N ALA A 116 1.05 0.04 -9.41
CA ALA A 116 2.20 0.93 -9.57
C ALA A 116 2.02 1.99 -10.68
N THR A 117 0.78 2.29 -11.10
CA THR A 117 0.51 3.37 -12.07
C THR A 117 -0.42 4.45 -11.53
N THR A 118 -0.30 5.66 -12.07
CA THR A 118 -1.16 6.81 -11.72
C THR A 118 -2.60 6.68 -12.21
N ALA A 119 -2.83 5.86 -13.24
CA ALA A 119 -4.18 5.57 -13.74
C ALA A 119 -4.91 4.54 -12.88
N THR A 120 -4.17 3.77 -12.06
CA THR A 120 -4.72 2.80 -11.13
C THR A 120 -4.15 2.94 -9.71
N PRO A 121 -4.41 4.05 -9.01
CA PRO A 121 -3.93 4.19 -7.64
C PRO A 121 -4.50 3.06 -6.77
N PHE A 122 -3.61 2.30 -6.14
CA PHE A 122 -3.94 1.13 -5.34
C PHE A 122 -3.78 1.42 -3.86
N SER A 123 -4.74 0.96 -3.07
CA SER A 123 -4.72 1.04 -1.61
C SER A 123 -5.20 -0.27 -1.02
N ARG A 124 -4.63 -0.65 0.12
CA ARG A 124 -5.03 -1.83 0.87
C ARG A 124 -5.40 -1.42 2.28
N TYR A 125 -6.58 -1.82 2.73
CA TYR A 125 -6.97 -1.62 4.12
C TYR A 125 -6.27 -2.63 5.02
N LEU A 126 -5.84 -2.18 6.20
CA LEU A 126 -5.34 -3.07 7.24
C LEU A 126 -6.52 -3.62 8.04
N ALA A 127 -6.43 -4.89 8.44
CA ALA A 127 -7.40 -5.48 9.36
C ALA A 127 -7.42 -4.71 10.69
N GLY A 128 -8.60 -4.48 11.24
CA GLY A 128 -8.78 -3.81 12.54
C GLY A 128 -9.93 -2.80 12.56
N ARG A 129 -10.12 -2.16 13.72
CA ARG A 129 -11.06 -1.06 13.87
C ARG A 129 -10.42 0.21 13.31
N TRP A 130 -10.84 0.63 12.13
CA TRP A 130 -10.51 1.94 11.60
C TRP A 130 -11.79 2.71 11.30
N GLN A 131 -11.72 4.03 11.47
CA GLN A 131 -12.76 4.93 11.00
C GLN A 131 -12.30 5.48 9.65
N PRO A 132 -13.12 5.36 8.59
CA PRO A 132 -12.80 5.99 7.33
C PRO A 132 -12.51 7.47 7.49
N GLY A 133 -11.29 7.86 7.12
CA GLY A 133 -10.94 9.27 7.01
C GLY A 133 -11.84 9.96 5.98
N SER A 134 -12.12 11.23 6.19
CA SER A 134 -12.77 12.05 5.17
C SER A 134 -11.76 12.43 4.07
N PRO A 135 -12.20 12.62 2.81
CA PRO A 135 -11.33 13.14 1.77
C PRO A 135 -10.63 14.44 2.22
N ILE A 136 -9.33 14.55 1.91
CA ILE A 136 -8.56 15.78 2.17
C ILE A 136 -8.95 16.81 1.12
N LEU A 137 -9.88 17.69 1.48
CA LEU A 137 -10.34 18.79 0.61
C LEU A 137 -9.47 20.05 0.77
N GLN A 138 -8.82 20.21 1.94
CA GLN A 138 -7.97 21.35 2.22
C GLN A 138 -6.69 21.33 1.39
N ARG A 139 -6.30 22.50 0.88
CA ARG A 139 -5.05 22.72 0.16
C ARG A 139 -4.23 23.85 0.79
N PRO A 140 -2.89 23.83 0.68
CA PRO A 140 -2.06 22.74 0.13
C PRO A 140 -2.17 21.45 0.96
N ILE A 141 -1.94 20.29 0.33
CA ILE A 141 -1.81 19.04 1.12
C ILE A 141 -0.50 19.13 1.91
N ARG A 142 -0.60 19.23 3.24
CA ARG A 142 0.52 19.22 4.17
C ARG A 142 1.04 17.79 4.37
N VAL A 143 2.29 17.55 3.97
CA VAL A 143 2.98 16.26 4.08
C VAL A 143 4.16 16.41 5.05
N LEU A 144 4.10 15.73 6.18
CA LEU A 144 5.25 15.58 7.07
C LEU A 144 6.19 14.52 6.50
N VAL A 145 7.46 14.87 6.31
CA VAL A 145 8.48 13.97 5.79
C VAL A 145 9.46 13.64 6.90
N ALA A 146 9.44 12.40 7.36
CA ALA A 146 10.30 11.88 8.41
C ALA A 146 11.34 10.94 7.79
N ILE A 147 12.59 11.39 7.72
CA ILE A 147 13.71 10.62 7.17
C ILE A 147 14.56 10.12 8.33
N ALA A 148 14.42 8.85 8.72
CA ALA A 148 15.16 8.28 9.84
C ALA A 148 16.55 7.82 9.40
N ASN A 149 17.58 8.58 9.79
CA ASN A 149 18.98 8.26 9.50
C ASN A 149 19.88 8.33 10.75
N PRO A 150 19.70 7.42 11.74
CA PRO A 150 20.56 7.38 12.93
C PRO A 150 22.03 7.15 12.57
N GLN A 151 22.95 7.68 13.37
CA GLN A 151 24.39 7.68 13.05
C GLN A 151 25.04 6.29 13.07
N ASN A 152 24.43 5.32 13.75
CA ASN A 152 25.02 4.01 14.00
C ASN A 152 24.26 2.87 13.33
N LEU A 153 23.59 3.16 12.21
CA LEU A 153 22.96 2.16 11.36
C LEU A 153 23.92 1.00 10.99
N SER A 154 25.22 1.29 10.81
CA SER A 154 26.25 0.29 10.53
C SER A 154 26.39 -0.77 11.62
N ASP A 155 26.16 -0.43 12.90
CA ASP A 155 26.20 -1.37 14.02
C ASP A 155 25.11 -2.45 13.89
N PHE A 156 24.08 -2.19 13.07
CA PHE A 156 22.96 -3.06 12.77
C PHE A 156 23.03 -3.65 11.35
N GLY A 157 24.13 -3.43 10.62
CA GLY A 157 24.27 -3.86 9.22
C GLY A 157 23.38 -3.11 8.24
N LEU A 158 22.86 -1.92 8.63
CA LEU A 158 21.99 -1.09 7.81
C LEU A 158 22.79 0.01 7.13
N GLN A 159 22.41 0.36 5.89
CA GLN A 159 23.07 1.40 5.11
C GLN A 159 22.56 2.79 5.53
N ALA A 160 23.47 3.77 5.63
CA ALA A 160 23.08 5.16 5.84
C ALA A 160 22.24 5.68 4.66
N ILE A 161 21.22 6.48 4.96
CA ILE A 161 20.34 7.10 3.99
C ILE A 161 20.89 8.48 3.62
N ASP A 162 20.93 8.81 2.33
CA ASP A 162 21.26 10.17 1.88
C ASP A 162 20.04 11.08 2.03
N VAL A 163 19.91 11.68 3.22
CA VAL A 163 18.76 12.53 3.59
C VAL A 163 18.55 13.68 2.60
N ALA A 164 19.63 14.25 2.05
CA ALA A 164 19.53 15.37 1.12
C ALA A 164 19.04 14.90 -0.25
N ALA A 165 19.54 13.75 -0.73
CA ALA A 165 19.07 13.16 -1.97
C ALA A 165 17.59 12.75 -1.89
N GLU A 166 17.17 12.09 -0.82
CA GLU A 166 15.77 11.69 -0.60
C GLU A 166 14.83 12.90 -0.55
N TRP A 167 15.22 13.94 0.19
CA TRP A 167 14.47 15.20 0.24
C TRP A 167 14.34 15.86 -1.14
N THR A 168 15.44 15.94 -1.89
CA THR A 168 15.47 16.51 -3.24
C THR A 168 14.59 15.70 -4.20
N ALA A 169 14.66 14.37 -4.15
CA ALA A 169 13.85 13.49 -4.98
C ALA A 169 12.36 13.69 -4.73
N LEU A 170 11.96 13.81 -3.46
CA LEU A 170 10.57 14.06 -3.08
C LEU A 170 10.08 15.44 -3.54
N GLN A 171 10.90 16.49 -3.38
CA GLN A 171 10.57 17.82 -3.89
C GLN A 171 10.34 17.81 -5.40
N ASN A 172 11.22 17.13 -6.15
CA ASN A 172 11.11 17.01 -7.60
C ASN A 172 9.86 16.24 -8.04
N ALA A 173 9.53 15.15 -7.33
CA ALA A 173 8.35 14.33 -7.64
C ALA A 173 7.02 15.08 -7.45
N LEU A 174 7.01 16.15 -6.66
CA LEU A 174 5.80 16.90 -6.31
C LEU A 174 5.74 18.28 -6.99
N VAL A 175 6.67 18.59 -7.90
CA VAL A 175 6.63 19.82 -8.69
C VAL A 175 5.30 19.95 -9.43
N GLY A 176 4.65 21.11 -9.30
CA GLY A 176 3.38 21.40 -9.95
C GLY A 176 2.14 20.87 -9.21
N LEU A 177 2.32 20.18 -8.08
CA LEU A 177 1.22 19.78 -7.20
C LEU A 177 1.04 20.79 -6.06
N ASP A 178 -0.20 20.97 -5.63
CA ASP A 178 -0.55 21.84 -4.49
C ASP A 178 -0.31 21.11 -3.16
N VAL A 179 0.98 20.98 -2.81
CA VAL A 179 1.52 20.21 -1.70
C VAL A 179 2.55 21.04 -0.93
N GLU A 180 2.43 21.05 0.40
CA GLU A 180 3.42 21.62 1.32
C GLU A 180 4.23 20.47 1.94
N LEU A 181 5.54 20.41 1.65
CA LEU A 181 6.44 19.47 2.32
C LEU A 181 7.01 20.08 3.60
N ILE A 182 6.88 19.35 4.70
CA ILE A 182 7.39 19.73 6.03
C ILE A 182 8.44 18.70 6.41
N GLN A 183 9.72 19.05 6.35
CA GLN A 183 10.80 18.15 6.76
C GLN A 183 10.87 18.08 8.29
N LEU A 184 10.88 16.87 8.84
CA LEU A 184 11.19 16.66 10.25
C LEU A 184 12.71 16.86 10.47
N PRO A 185 13.13 17.72 11.42
CA PRO A 185 14.54 17.85 11.78
C PRO A 185 15.13 16.55 12.33
N GLN A 186 16.45 16.37 12.18
CA GLN A 186 17.18 15.30 12.86
C GLN A 186 17.45 15.67 14.33
N PRO A 187 17.51 14.68 15.25
CA PRO A 187 17.24 13.26 15.04
C PRO A 187 15.75 12.98 14.80
N CYS A 188 15.46 12.05 13.88
CA CYS A 188 14.10 11.60 13.60
C CYS A 188 13.60 10.64 14.71
N THR A 189 13.23 11.19 15.86
CA THR A 189 12.72 10.42 17.00
C THR A 189 11.22 10.17 16.90
N LEU A 190 10.73 9.11 17.56
CA LEU A 190 9.29 8.83 17.62
C LEU A 190 8.51 10.01 18.23
N ALA A 191 9.00 10.57 19.33
CA ALA A 191 8.38 11.72 19.98
C ALA A 191 8.31 12.95 19.04
N ALA A 192 9.37 13.20 18.26
CA ALA A 192 9.37 14.30 17.29
C ALA A 192 8.35 14.08 16.16
N VAL A 193 8.22 12.83 15.68
CA VAL A 193 7.18 12.46 14.70
C VAL A 193 5.79 12.70 15.30
N GLU A 194 5.51 12.17 16.49
CA GLU A 194 4.21 12.34 17.16
C GLU A 194 3.85 13.81 17.38
N ASP A 195 4.81 14.61 17.85
CA ASP A 195 4.59 16.04 18.09
C ASP A 195 4.38 16.83 16.79
N ALA A 196 5.01 16.42 15.69
CA ALA A 196 4.74 16.98 14.38
C ALA A 196 3.36 16.58 13.84
N LEU A 197 2.93 15.33 14.06
CA LEU A 197 1.58 14.86 13.69
C LEU A 197 0.49 15.65 14.42
N LYS A 198 0.67 15.93 15.72
CA LYS A 198 -0.27 16.74 16.53
C LYS A 198 -0.46 18.17 16.00
N LYS A 199 0.45 18.70 15.18
CA LYS A 199 0.36 20.04 14.54
C LYS A 199 -0.53 20.06 13.29
N GLY A 200 -1.18 18.94 12.96
CA GLY A 200 -2.22 18.87 11.94
C GLY A 200 -1.68 18.76 10.50
N VAL A 201 -1.05 17.65 10.16
CA VAL A 201 -0.66 17.31 8.78
C VAL A 201 -1.66 16.34 8.16
N HIS A 202 -1.69 16.25 6.83
CA HIS A 202 -2.61 15.34 6.13
C HIS A 202 -1.97 13.99 5.79
N VAL A 203 -0.66 13.97 5.56
CA VAL A 203 0.10 12.76 5.18
C VAL A 203 1.39 12.70 5.98
N LEU A 204 1.73 11.50 6.47
CA LEU A 204 3.07 11.16 6.92
C LEU A 204 3.77 10.38 5.80
N HIS A 205 4.92 10.89 5.34
CA HIS A 205 5.83 10.18 4.46
C HIS A 205 7.07 9.80 5.25
N PHE A 206 7.19 8.52 5.59
CA PHE A 206 8.32 7.98 6.35
C PHE A 206 9.33 7.31 5.41
N ILE A 207 10.61 7.66 5.57
CA ILE A 207 11.74 7.04 4.87
C ILE A 207 12.69 6.53 5.94
N GLY A 208 12.92 5.21 5.98
CA GLY A 208 13.75 4.60 7.01
C GLY A 208 13.84 3.10 6.84
N HIS A 209 14.65 2.47 7.69
CA HIS A 209 14.76 1.03 7.73
C HIS A 209 13.64 0.42 8.56
N GLY A 210 13.21 -0.77 8.17
CA GLY A 210 12.25 -1.58 8.90
C GLY A 210 12.66 -3.05 8.84
N VAL A 211 12.20 -3.83 9.81
CA VAL A 211 12.40 -5.28 9.84
C VAL A 211 11.11 -5.97 10.27
N TYR A 212 10.85 -7.14 9.71
CA TYR A 212 9.87 -8.08 10.25
C TYR A 212 10.62 -9.19 10.98
N ARG A 213 10.32 -9.38 12.27
CA ARG A 213 10.97 -10.38 13.13
C ARG A 213 10.04 -11.57 13.26
N ALA A 214 10.16 -12.52 12.33
CA ALA A 214 9.27 -13.68 12.25
C ALA A 214 9.15 -14.48 13.57
N GLN A 215 10.21 -14.56 14.37
CA GLN A 215 10.18 -15.25 15.68
C GLN A 215 9.31 -14.55 16.73
N GLN A 216 9.25 -13.22 16.67
CA GLN A 216 8.48 -12.38 17.60
C GLN A 216 7.13 -11.97 17.01
N GLN A 217 6.89 -12.32 15.74
CA GLN A 217 5.70 -11.98 14.95
C GLN A 217 5.38 -10.47 14.94
N ASP A 218 6.41 -9.64 15.04
CA ASP A 218 6.27 -8.18 15.04
C ASP A 218 7.13 -7.53 13.96
N ALA A 219 6.77 -6.28 13.64
CA ALA A 219 7.56 -5.41 12.80
C ALA A 219 8.17 -4.29 13.65
N ALA A 220 9.38 -3.88 13.30
CA ALA A 220 10.01 -2.72 13.90
C ALA A 220 10.44 -1.72 12.82
N LEU A 221 10.24 -0.44 13.09
CA LEU A 221 10.86 0.66 12.35
C LEU A 221 12.08 1.17 13.10
N TYR A 222 13.16 1.45 12.40
CA TYR A 222 14.40 1.94 12.99
C TYR A 222 14.37 3.47 12.94
N LEU A 223 14.07 4.09 14.07
CA LEU A 223 14.11 5.54 14.27
C LEU A 223 15.37 5.93 15.03
N ALA A 224 15.51 7.21 15.34
CA ALA A 224 16.56 7.73 16.21
C ALA A 224 16.06 7.89 17.66
N ASP A 225 16.94 7.73 18.64
CA ASP A 225 16.78 8.27 19.99
C ASP A 225 17.27 9.74 20.06
N ASP A 226 17.20 10.34 21.25
CA ASP A 226 17.67 11.72 21.49
C ASP A 226 19.18 11.91 21.28
N ALA A 227 19.97 10.83 21.35
CA ALA A 227 21.40 10.82 21.05
C ALA A 227 21.71 10.52 19.57
N ASN A 228 20.67 10.48 18.72
CA ASN A 228 20.74 10.11 17.31
C ASN A 228 21.32 8.70 17.04
N ARG A 229 21.05 7.78 17.96
CA ARG A 229 21.35 6.35 17.83
C ARG A 229 20.09 5.59 17.44
N VAL A 230 20.26 4.43 16.83
CA VAL A 230 19.17 3.55 16.43
C VAL A 230 18.29 3.20 17.64
N GLN A 231 16.99 3.47 17.51
CA GLN A 231 15.94 3.01 18.40
C GLN A 231 14.90 2.22 17.59
N PRO A 232 14.83 0.89 17.74
CA PRO A 232 13.75 0.10 17.16
C PRO A 232 12.42 0.46 17.83
N VAL A 233 11.44 0.83 17.02
CA VAL A 233 10.06 1.13 17.44
C VAL A 233 9.17 0.01 16.93
N VAL A 234 8.47 -0.65 17.85
CA VAL A 234 7.55 -1.77 17.59
C VAL A 234 6.12 -1.34 17.84
N ASP A 235 5.15 -2.04 17.24
CA ASP A 235 3.75 -1.90 17.63
C ASP A 235 3.56 -2.43 19.06
N ALA A 236 2.80 -1.70 19.89
CA ALA A 236 2.73 -1.91 21.34
C ALA A 236 1.54 -2.80 21.76
#